data_AF-A0AAW9GZK7-F1
#
_entry.id   AF-A0AAW9GZK7-F1
#
_cell.length_a   1.000
_cell.length_b   1.000
_cell.length_c   1.000
_cell.angle_alpha   90.00
_cell.angle_beta   90.00
_cell.angle_gamma   90.00
#
_symmetry.space_group_name_H-M   'P 1'
#
loop_
_entity.id
_entity.type
_entity.pdbx_description
1 polymer ?
#
loop_
_entity_poly.entity_id
_entity_poly.type
_entity_poly.pdbx_seq_one_letter_code
_entity_poly.pdbx_strand_id
1 'polypeptide(L)'
;MDIGVRLMQARRNAGFTLRELAALLGVAHSTLGHWENNRSVPNARHLLKIAELTGVDAYVLLTGKPSKLNQTDSDSLPLPVGKRMA
;
A
#
# COMPACT_ATOMS: atom_id res chain seq x y z
N MET A 1 10.32 4.08 11.37
CA MET A 1 10.20 2.91 10.48
C MET A 1 9.87 3.43 9.09
N ASP A 2 10.61 3.00 8.07
CA ASP A 2 10.39 3.44 6.70
C ASP A 2 9.35 2.57 5.98
N ILE A 3 8.88 3.06 4.83
CA ILE A 3 7.91 2.33 4.00
C ILE A 3 8.48 0.99 3.54
N GLY A 4 9.76 0.93 3.13
CA GLY A 4 10.38 -0.31 2.67
C GLY A 4 10.34 -1.43 3.72
N VAL A 5 10.64 -1.09 4.97
CA VAL A 5 10.57 -2.02 6.09
C VAL A 5 9.15 -2.52 6.31
N ARG A 6 8.14 -1.65 6.18
CA ARG A 6 6.73 -2.03 6.29
C ARG A 6 6.29 -2.97 5.17
N LEU A 7 6.70 -2.70 3.92
CA LEU A 7 6.40 -3.56 2.78
C LEU A 7 7.03 -4.95 2.96
N MET A 8 8.28 -5.01 3.41
CA MET A 8 8.96 -6.27 3.71
C MET A 8 8.23 -7.07 4.79
N GLN A 9 7.82 -6.41 5.87
CA GLN A 9 7.08 -7.06 6.96
C GLN A 9 5.71 -7.56 6.48
N ALA A 10 4.95 -6.75 5.75
CA ALA A 10 3.67 -7.13 5.18
C ALA A 10 3.81 -8.35 4.26
N ARG A 11 4.81 -8.35 3.37
CA ARG A 11 5.11 -9.49 2.48
C ARG A 11 5.41 -10.76 3.28
N ARG A 12 6.31 -10.68 4.26
CA ARG A 12 6.72 -11.84 5.08
C ARG A 12 5.57 -12.39 5.91
N ASN A 13 4.76 -11.53 6.49
CA ASN A 13 3.59 -11.93 7.29
C ASN A 13 2.51 -12.58 6.42
N ALA A 14 2.39 -12.18 5.16
CA ALA A 14 1.53 -12.82 4.17
C ALA A 14 2.13 -14.11 3.57
N GLY A 15 3.33 -14.53 3.98
CA GLY A 15 3.96 -15.78 3.56
C GLY A 15 4.59 -15.74 2.16
N PHE A 16 4.68 -14.57 1.52
CA PHE A 16 5.26 -14.47 0.18
C PHE A 16 6.77 -14.34 0.19
N THR A 17 7.43 -15.04 -0.74
CA THR A 17 8.80 -14.72 -1.15
C THR A 17 8.84 -13.42 -1.96
N LEU A 18 10.05 -12.85 -2.11
CA LEU A 18 10.24 -11.66 -2.93
C LEU A 18 9.83 -11.89 -4.41
N ARG A 19 10.08 -13.10 -4.94
CA ARG A 19 9.75 -13.45 -6.33
C ARG A 19 8.25 -13.61 -6.54
N GLU A 20 7.56 -14.26 -5.62
CA GLU A 20 6.11 -14.47 -5.72
C GLU A 20 5.35 -13.15 -5.68
N LEU A 21 5.63 -12.29 -4.69
CA LEU A 21 4.93 -11.01 -4.60
C LEU A 21 5.26 -10.12 -5.81
N ALA A 22 6.51 -10.09 -6.27
CA ALA A 22 6.87 -9.31 -7.46
C ALA A 22 6.15 -9.80 -8.73
N ALA A 23 6.02 -11.13 -8.90
CA ALA A 23 5.27 -11.72 -10.00
C ALA A 23 3.77 -11.34 -9.95
N LEU A 24 3.15 -11.40 -8.77
CA LEU A 24 1.75 -10.99 -8.57
C LEU A 24 1.52 -9.49 -8.81
N LEU A 25 2.53 -8.67 -8.55
CA LEU A 25 2.51 -7.23 -8.80
C LEU A 25 2.83 -6.86 -10.26
N GLY A 26 3.30 -7.81 -11.07
CA GLY A 26 3.73 -7.56 -12.45
C GLY A 26 5.01 -6.72 -12.55
N VAL A 27 5.90 -6.81 -11.57
CA VAL A 27 7.18 -6.09 -11.53
C VAL A 27 8.36 -7.04 -11.41
N ALA A 28 9.56 -6.56 -11.73
CA ALA A 28 10.78 -7.34 -11.49
C ALA A 28 11.04 -7.50 -9.98
N HIS A 29 11.55 -8.66 -9.54
CA HIS A 29 11.89 -8.90 -8.13
C HIS A 29 12.88 -7.86 -7.56
N SER A 30 13.78 -7.34 -8.40
CA SER A 30 14.70 -6.26 -8.05
C SER A 30 13.98 -4.95 -7.75
N THR A 31 12.86 -4.68 -8.43
CA THR A 31 12.02 -3.49 -8.17
C THR A 31 11.39 -3.57 -6.80
N LEU A 32 10.79 -4.71 -6.45
CA LEU A 32 10.26 -4.93 -5.11
C LEU A 32 11.38 -4.89 -4.04
N GLY A 33 12.54 -5.47 -4.34
CA GLY A 33 13.72 -5.37 -3.49
C GLY A 33 14.19 -3.93 -3.27
N HIS A 34 14.17 -3.07 -4.30
CA HIS A 34 14.46 -1.65 -4.15
C HIS A 34 13.46 -0.94 -3.25
N TRP A 35 12.17 -1.28 -3.34
CA TRP A 35 11.16 -0.73 -2.44
C TRP A 35 11.41 -1.15 -0.98
N GLU A 36 11.65 -2.44 -0.73
CA GLU A 36 11.89 -2.97 0.61
C GLU A 36 13.16 -2.40 1.27
N ASN A 37 14.15 -2.00 0.47
CA ASN A 37 15.40 -1.38 0.92
C ASN A 37 15.42 0.16 0.82
N ASN A 38 14.26 0.80 0.66
CA ASN A 38 14.11 2.27 0.56
C ASN A 38 14.95 2.93 -0.56
N ARG A 39 15.31 2.17 -1.61
CA ARG A 39 16.02 2.71 -2.79
C ARG A 39 15.08 3.43 -3.75
N SER A 40 13.81 3.05 -3.74
CA SER A 40 12.72 3.70 -4.47
C SER A 40 11.41 3.42 -3.74
N VAL A 41 10.31 4.00 -4.21
CA VAL A 41 8.98 3.83 -3.60
C VAL A 41 7.97 3.31 -4.63
N PRO A 42 7.01 2.47 -4.22
CA PRO A 42 5.91 2.09 -5.09
C PRO A 42 5.02 3.30 -5.37
N ASN A 43 4.39 3.32 -6.55
CA ASN A 43 3.31 4.25 -6.82
C ASN A 43 2.02 3.81 -6.12
N ALA A 44 0.98 4.65 -6.17
CA ALA A 44 -0.30 4.38 -5.52
C ALA A 44 -0.93 3.06 -5.99
N ARG A 45 -0.86 2.73 -7.29
CA ARG A 45 -1.41 1.48 -7.84
C ARG A 45 -0.73 0.24 -7.25
N HIS A 46 0.59 0.24 -7.18
CA HIS A 46 1.33 -0.87 -6.58
C HIS A 46 1.09 -0.94 -5.08
N LEU A 47 1.02 0.20 -4.38
CA LEU A 47 0.73 0.22 -2.95
C LEU A 47 -0.63 -0.40 -2.62
N LEU A 48 -1.67 -0.05 -3.38
CA LEU A 48 -3.01 -0.65 -3.25
C LEU A 48 -2.98 -2.15 -3.54
N LYS A 49 -2.25 -2.59 -4.57
CA LYS A 49 -2.13 -4.01 -4.89
C LYS A 49 -1.39 -4.79 -3.80
N ILE A 50 -0.35 -4.19 -3.22
CA ILE A 50 0.35 -4.80 -2.07
C ILE A 50 -0.60 -4.92 -0.89
N ALA A 51 -1.41 -3.90 -0.61
CA ALA A 51 -2.42 -3.94 0.45
C ALA A 51 -3.41 -5.09 0.26
N GLU A 52 -3.97 -5.23 -0.96
CA GLU A 52 -4.86 -6.34 -1.32
C GLU A 52 -4.21 -7.72 -1.11
N LEU A 53 -2.98 -7.89 -1.61
CA LEU A 53 -2.29 -9.18 -1.57
C LEU A 53 -1.83 -9.56 -0.16
N THR A 54 -1.41 -8.58 0.64
CA THR A 54 -0.87 -8.83 1.99
C THR A 54 -1.93 -8.76 3.10
N GLY A 55 -3.14 -8.25 2.79
CA GLY A 55 -4.19 -7.99 3.78
C GLY A 55 -3.89 -6.83 4.73
N VAL A 56 -2.83 -6.05 4.46
CA VAL A 56 -2.46 -4.88 5.26
C VAL A 56 -3.04 -3.63 4.64
N ASP A 57 -3.72 -2.81 5.43
CA ASP A 57 -4.29 -1.54 4.98
C ASP A 57 -3.23 -0.60 4.36
N ALA A 58 -3.56 0.02 3.22
CA ALA A 58 -2.64 0.87 2.47
C ALA A 58 -2.20 2.12 3.26
N TYR A 59 -3.05 2.67 4.13
CA TYR A 59 -2.69 3.76 5.03
C TYR A 59 -1.66 3.29 6.06
N VAL A 60 -1.77 2.07 6.57
CA VAL A 60 -0.74 1.47 7.46
C VAL A 60 0.58 1.30 6.71
N LEU A 61 0.56 0.78 5.48
CA LEU A 61 1.77 0.64 4.66
C LEU A 61 2.42 2.00 4.36
N LEU A 62 1.61 3.03 4.08
CA LEU A 62 2.12 4.36 3.77
C LEU A 62 2.66 5.10 4.99
N THR A 63 1.93 5.08 6.10
CA THR A 63 2.18 5.97 7.26
C THR A 63 2.81 5.28 8.45
N GLY A 64 2.69 3.96 8.55
CA GLY A 64 3.04 3.19 9.75
C GLY A 64 2.12 3.43 10.95
N LYS A 65 1.02 4.17 10.77
CA LYS A 65 0.01 4.41 11.80
C LYS A 65 -1.16 3.46 11.61
N PRO A 66 -1.85 3.04 12.68
CA PRO A 66 -3.06 2.24 12.56
C PRO A 66 -4.13 2.99 11.75
N SER A 67 -4.77 2.27 10.83
CA SER A 67 -5.93 2.75 10.08
C SER A 67 -7.10 2.96 11.04
N LYS A 68 -7.70 4.16 11.04
CA LYS A 68 -8.92 4.46 11.81
C LYS A 68 -10.21 4.16 11.03
N LEU A 69 -10.12 3.54 9.84
CA LEU A 69 -11.26 3.39 8.92
C LEU A 69 -12.20 2.21 9.27
N ASN A 70 -11.88 1.39 10.26
CA ASN A 70 -12.68 0.20 10.61
C ASN A 70 -13.52 0.36 11.88
N GLN A 71 -13.91 1.58 12.25
CA GLN A 71 -15.01 1.80 13.20
C GLN A 71 -15.89 2.92 12.66
N THR A 72 -17.05 2.49 12.10
CA THR A 72 -18.26 3.28 11.75
C THR A 72 -18.08 4.42 10.73
N ASP A 73 -18.61 4.25 9.50
CA ASP A 73 -19.83 4.96 9.06
C ASP A 73 -20.00 5.05 7.53
N SER A 74 -21.23 4.77 7.11
CA SER A 74 -21.87 5.08 5.84
C SER A 74 -22.04 6.60 5.60
N ASP A 75 -21.18 7.45 6.16
CA ASP A 75 -21.28 8.90 6.02
C ASP A 75 -20.26 9.43 5.00
N SER A 76 -20.78 9.61 3.79
CA SER A 76 -20.41 10.63 2.80
C SER A 76 -19.04 11.28 2.93
N LEU A 77 -18.15 10.99 1.96
CA LEU A 77 -17.03 11.89 1.63
C LEU A 77 -17.61 13.25 1.22
N PRO A 78 -17.34 14.36 1.92
CA PRO A 78 -17.60 15.68 1.37
C PRO A 78 -16.49 15.95 0.37
N LEU A 79 -16.57 15.34 -0.82
CA LEU A 79 -15.87 15.89 -1.96
C LEU A 79 -16.54 17.23 -2.23
N PRO A 80 -15.81 18.37 -2.22
CA PRO A 80 -16.36 19.59 -2.76
C PRO A 80 -16.68 19.31 -4.22
N VAL A 81 -17.96 19.10 -4.51
CA VAL A 81 -18.47 19.10 -5.89
C VAL A 81 -18.17 20.50 -6.35
N GLY A 82 -17.14 20.66 -7.18
CA GLY A 82 -16.77 21.94 -7.72
C GLY A 82 -18.03 22.55 -8.32
N LYS A 83 -18.57 23.59 -7.65
CA LYS A 83 -19.60 24.43 -8.26
C LYS A 83 -18.96 24.94 -9.55
N ARG A 84 -19.46 24.48 -10.69
CA ARG A 84 -19.22 25.18 -11.95
C ARG A 84 -19.79 26.58 -11.73
N MET A 85 -18.90 27.55 -11.57
CA MET A 85 -19.27 28.95 -11.69
C MET A 85 -19.72 29.19 -13.12
N ALA A 86 -20.74 30.05 -13.25
CA ALA A 86 -21.48 30.40 -14.46
C ALA A 86 -20.59 30.78 -15.65
#